data_AF-A0A158AKE7-F1
#
_entry.id   AF-A0A158AKE7-F1
#
_cell.length_a   1.000
_cell.length_b   1.000
_cell.length_c   1.000
_cell.angle_alpha   90.00
_cell.angle_beta   90.00
_cell.angle_gamma   90.00
#
_symmetry.space_group_name_H-M   'P 1'
#
loop_
_entity.id
_entity.type
_entity.pdbx_description
1 polymer ?
#
loop_
_entity_poly.entity_id
_entity_poly.type
_entity_poly.pdbx_seq_one_letter_code
_entity_poly.pdbx_strand_id
1 'polypeptide(L)'
;MQQAPDMILNESQLEELRTALPALPFDDDGPVFRAPWEAQAFAMTLALYERGVFTWKEWAHALSDAIREAQTAGDPDRGDTYYTHWLSALERIAAAKGCVSAETLAQRRIEWDEAARSTPHGQPILLGRPLPAAMLHAYNVAIYRIAGQPDIDMMVGVANDAVAAMLARHAVESAVFVTAFNPFSQELSPEENAERQRALMLRIEALGLRALPGEGMNAARTWIEASYLVLGATLEIADALMIEFGQNAVVHIGRDGLPRLLLHPDSMRRRDQ
;
A
#
# COMPACT_ATOMS: atom_id res chain seq x y z
N MET A 1 17.69 13.09 14.45
CA MET A 1 16.67 13.60 15.39
C MET A 1 15.76 14.50 14.57
N GLN A 2 14.67 13.95 14.03
CA GLN A 2 13.76 14.70 13.14
C GLN A 2 12.82 15.50 14.04
N GLN A 3 12.95 16.83 14.00
CA GLN A 3 12.04 17.76 14.66
C GLN A 3 10.65 17.64 14.03
N ALA A 4 9.61 17.67 14.88
CA ALA A 4 8.24 17.87 14.43
C ALA A 4 8.14 19.19 13.64
N PRO A 5 7.23 19.30 12.65
CA PRO A 5 7.00 20.58 11.98
C PRO A 5 6.64 21.65 13.03
N ASP A 6 7.25 22.84 12.92
CA ASP A 6 6.97 24.00 13.77
C ASP A 6 5.47 24.33 13.72
N MET A 7 4.73 23.78 14.68
CA MET A 7 3.32 24.01 14.90
C MET A 7 3.19 25.24 15.77
N ILE A 8 3.41 26.42 15.18
CA ILE A 8 3.25 27.69 15.89
C ILE A 8 1.76 27.98 16.02
N LEU A 9 1.15 27.47 17.09
CA LEU A 9 -0.18 27.89 17.53
C LEU A 9 -0.12 29.38 17.88
N ASN A 10 -1.03 30.19 17.33
CA ASN A 10 -1.11 31.59 17.73
C ASN A 10 -1.80 31.76 19.09
N GLU A 11 -1.66 32.92 19.73
CA GLU A 11 -2.21 33.18 21.07
C GLU A 11 -3.73 32.94 21.16
N SER A 12 -4.49 33.24 20.11
CA SER A 12 -5.93 33.01 20.08
C SER A 12 -6.28 31.52 20.02
N GLN A 13 -5.51 30.73 19.27
CA GLN A 13 -5.68 29.28 19.18
C GLN A 13 -5.28 28.59 20.49
N LEU A 14 -4.23 29.08 21.15
CA LEU A 14 -3.80 28.58 22.47
C LEU A 14 -4.88 28.83 23.53
N GLU A 15 -5.51 30.00 23.52
CA GLU A 15 -6.55 30.33 24.50
C GLU A 15 -7.84 29.51 24.27
N GLU A 16 -8.22 29.29 23.01
CA GLU A 16 -9.34 28.42 22.64
C GLU A 16 -9.06 26.97 23.05
N LEU A 17 -7.84 26.49 22.81
CA LEU A 17 -7.38 25.15 23.19
C LEU A 17 -7.39 24.96 24.72
N ARG A 18 -6.87 25.93 25.47
CA ARG A 18 -6.89 25.92 26.95
C ARG A 18 -8.30 25.88 27.51
N THR A 19 -9.21 26.66 26.91
CA THR A 19 -10.62 26.70 27.31
C THR A 19 -11.30 25.36 27.03
N ALA A 20 -11.04 24.76 25.87
CA ALA A 20 -11.65 23.51 25.46
C ALA A 20 -11.09 22.29 26.19
N LEU A 21 -9.81 22.32 26.59
CA LEU A 21 -9.07 21.18 27.14
C LEU A 21 -8.30 21.54 28.42
N PRO A 22 -9.01 21.77 29.54
CA PRO A 22 -8.39 22.21 30.80
C PRO A 22 -7.48 21.16 31.45
N ALA A 23 -7.58 19.89 31.03
CA ALA A 23 -6.80 18.77 31.56
C ALA A 23 -5.53 18.45 30.74
N LEU A 24 -5.31 19.13 29.61
CA LEU A 24 -4.10 18.93 28.80
C LEU A 24 -2.88 19.52 29.55
N PRO A 25 -1.77 18.78 29.72
CA PRO A 25 -0.58 19.33 30.35
C PRO A 25 0.05 20.42 29.48
N PHE A 26 0.24 21.62 30.04
CA PHE A 26 0.91 22.75 29.39
C PHE A 26 2.15 23.17 30.17
N ASP A 27 3.19 23.60 29.45
CA ASP A 27 4.25 24.47 29.97
C ASP A 27 4.11 25.89 29.38
N ASP A 28 5.13 26.74 29.57
CA ASP A 28 5.13 28.13 29.08
C ASP A 28 5.17 28.20 27.53
N ASP A 29 5.55 27.12 26.85
CA ASP A 29 5.74 27.04 25.39
C ASP A 29 4.64 26.22 24.68
N GLY A 30 3.81 25.45 25.40
CA GLY A 30 2.67 24.74 24.83
C GLY A 30 2.34 23.39 25.48
N PRO A 31 1.64 22.49 24.76
CA PRO A 31 1.35 21.14 25.24
C PRO A 31 2.62 20.31 25.46
N VAL A 32 2.69 19.61 26.59
CA VAL A 32 3.83 18.74 26.93
C VAL A 32 3.60 17.32 26.42
N PHE A 33 4.63 16.74 25.79
CA PHE A 33 4.63 15.38 25.25
C PHE A 33 5.75 14.53 25.86
N ARG A 34 5.42 13.33 26.33
CA ARG A 34 6.33 12.33 26.93
C ARG A 34 6.90 11.38 25.90
N ALA A 35 6.27 11.27 24.73
CA ALA A 35 6.72 10.45 23.63
C ALA A 35 6.40 11.08 22.27
N PRO A 36 7.17 10.76 21.20
CA PRO A 36 6.93 11.32 19.87
C PRO A 36 5.52 11.05 19.32
N TRP A 37 4.91 9.92 19.68
CA TRP A 37 3.56 9.56 19.22
C TRP A 37 2.47 10.45 19.83
N GLU A 38 2.67 10.98 21.04
CA GLU A 38 1.71 11.89 21.69
C GLU A 38 1.62 13.21 20.92
N ALA A 39 2.78 13.75 20.51
CA ALA A 39 2.86 14.93 19.66
C ALA A 39 2.19 14.71 18.30
N GLN A 40 2.35 13.52 17.72
CA GLN A 40 1.71 13.15 16.46
C GLN A 40 0.18 13.06 16.61
N ALA A 41 -0.32 12.42 17.67
CA ALA A 41 -1.75 12.32 17.93
C ALA A 41 -2.39 13.70 18.12
N PHE A 42 -1.73 14.59 18.85
CA PHE A 42 -2.15 15.98 19.01
C PHE A 42 -2.15 16.71 17.67
N ALA A 43 -1.06 16.64 16.89
CA ALA A 43 -0.96 17.30 15.60
C ALA A 43 -2.04 16.83 14.60
N MET A 44 -2.36 15.53 14.58
CA MET A 44 -3.46 14.99 13.76
C MET A 44 -4.82 15.55 14.20
N THR A 45 -5.04 15.68 15.50
CA THR A 45 -6.28 16.24 16.06
C THR A 45 -6.45 17.70 15.65
N LEU A 46 -5.40 18.50 15.81
CA LEU A 46 -5.39 19.89 15.39
C LEU A 46 -5.62 20.02 13.87
N ALA A 47 -4.93 19.21 13.07
CA ALA A 47 -5.05 19.25 11.62
C ALA A 47 -6.43 18.82 11.09
N LEU A 48 -7.18 17.99 11.82
CA LEU A 48 -8.57 17.65 11.50
C LEU A 48 -9.53 18.76 11.93
N TYR A 49 -9.28 19.39 13.08
CA TYR A 49 -10.02 20.57 13.55
C TYR A 49 -9.88 21.74 12.57
N GLU A 50 -8.67 22.09 12.16
CA GLU A 50 -8.40 23.20 11.23
C GLU A 50 -9.04 22.97 9.84
N ARG A 51 -9.24 21.70 9.46
CA ARG A 51 -9.97 21.32 8.25
C ARG A 51 -11.49 21.29 8.42
N GLY A 52 -12.00 21.60 9.60
CA GLY A 52 -13.43 21.66 9.90
C GLY A 52 -14.10 20.28 10.00
N VAL A 53 -13.34 19.21 10.20
CA VAL A 53 -13.89 17.84 10.31
C VAL A 53 -14.75 17.70 11.56
N PHE A 54 -14.34 18.35 12.66
CA PHE A 54 -15.09 18.46 13.90
C PHE A 54 -14.80 19.79 14.58
N THR A 55 -15.65 20.17 15.53
CA THR A 55 -15.45 21.33 16.41
C THR A 55 -14.78 20.91 17.73
N TRP A 56 -14.16 21.85 18.44
CA TRP A 56 -13.61 21.59 19.78
C TRP A 56 -14.65 21.06 20.78
N LYS A 57 -15.92 21.46 20.64
CA LYS A 57 -17.02 20.95 21.46
C LYS A 57 -17.28 19.46 21.21
N GLU A 58 -17.29 19.05 19.95
CA GLU A 58 -17.44 17.63 19.58
C GLU A 58 -16.22 16.81 20.03
N TRP A 59 -15.01 17.38 19.91
CA TRP A 59 -13.79 16.78 20.41
C TRP A 59 -13.83 16.57 21.94
N ALA A 60 -14.18 17.60 22.70
CA ALA A 60 -14.25 17.52 24.17
C ALA A 60 -15.24 16.46 24.64
N HIS A 61 -16.38 16.30 23.95
CA HIS A 61 -17.32 15.22 24.22
C HIS A 61 -16.71 13.84 23.92
N ALA A 62 -16.13 13.65 22.73
CA ALA A 62 -15.50 12.37 22.36
C ALA A 62 -14.38 11.95 23.33
N LEU A 63 -13.57 12.91 23.76
CA LEU A 63 -12.51 12.69 24.75
C LEU A 63 -13.07 12.31 26.12
N SER A 64 -14.10 13.02 26.58
CA SER A 64 -14.76 12.73 27.85
C SER A 64 -15.38 11.33 27.88
N ASP A 65 -15.98 10.89 26.78
CA ASP A 65 -16.56 9.56 26.64
C ASP A 65 -15.47 8.47 26.65
N ALA A 66 -14.36 8.70 25.95
CA ALA A 66 -13.22 7.77 25.94
C ALA A 66 -12.59 7.61 27.35
N ILE A 67 -12.41 8.71 28.08
CA ILE A 67 -11.90 8.68 29.46
C ILE A 67 -12.85 7.92 30.38
N ARG A 68 -14.15 8.22 30.33
CA ARG A 68 -15.16 7.57 31.18
C ARG A 68 -15.20 6.06 30.97
N GLU A 69 -15.12 5.62 29.71
CA GLU A 69 -15.11 4.21 29.38
C GLU A 69 -13.86 3.49 29.90
N ALA A 70 -12.68 4.11 29.75
CA ALA A 70 -11.44 3.55 30.27
C ALA A 70 -11.43 3.48 31.81
N GLN A 71 -11.94 4.52 32.49
CA GLN A 71 -12.11 4.52 33.94
C GLN A 71 -13.07 3.40 34.39
N THR A 72 -14.16 3.19 33.65
CA THR A 72 -15.11 2.08 33.92
C THR A 72 -14.46 0.71 33.69
N ALA A 73 -13.52 0.60 32.75
CA ALA A 73 -12.72 -0.59 32.49
C ALA A 73 -11.58 -0.82 33.50
N GLY A 74 -11.43 0.06 34.51
CA GLY A 74 -10.49 -0.10 35.62
C GLY A 74 -9.16 0.61 35.46
N ASP A 75 -9.06 1.62 34.58
CA ASP A 75 -7.85 2.43 34.43
C ASP A 75 -7.57 3.24 35.71
N PRO A 76 -6.43 3.01 36.42
CA PRO A 76 -6.02 3.84 37.54
C PRO A 76 -5.50 5.16 36.99
N ASP A 77 -6.37 6.15 36.87
CA ASP A 77 -6.12 7.53 36.41
C ASP A 77 -4.82 8.16 37.00
N ARG A 78 -3.68 7.86 36.38
CA ARG A 78 -2.32 8.24 36.82
C ARG A 78 -1.70 9.31 35.93
N GLY A 79 -2.46 9.84 34.97
CA GLY A 79 -2.03 10.87 34.02
C GLY A 79 -1.05 10.38 32.94
N ASP A 80 -0.59 9.13 32.99
CA ASP A 80 0.21 8.47 31.94
C ASP A 80 -0.66 7.81 30.85
N THR A 81 -1.97 7.70 31.06
CA THR A 81 -2.94 7.15 30.10
C THR A 81 -3.70 8.22 29.32
N TYR A 82 -3.48 9.51 29.61
CA TYR A 82 -4.22 10.62 28.99
C TYR A 82 -4.17 10.61 27.45
N TYR A 83 -2.98 10.50 26.85
CA TYR A 83 -2.85 10.45 25.39
C TYR A 83 -3.34 9.12 24.80
N THR A 84 -3.49 8.06 25.60
CA THR A 84 -4.15 6.82 25.17
C THR A 84 -5.65 7.02 25.01
N HIS A 85 -6.28 7.77 25.92
CA HIS A 85 -7.67 8.19 25.77
C HIS A 85 -7.84 9.19 24.62
N TRP A 86 -6.87 10.08 24.44
CA TRP A 86 -6.82 10.98 23.30
C TRP A 86 -6.83 10.23 21.97
N LEU A 87 -5.99 9.20 21.83
CA LEU A 87 -5.95 8.37 20.63
C LEU A 87 -7.28 7.64 20.41
N SER A 88 -7.86 7.06 21.48
CA SER A 88 -9.17 6.42 21.42
C SER A 88 -10.27 7.38 20.95
N ALA A 89 -10.27 8.62 21.44
CA ALA A 89 -11.21 9.66 21.04
C ALA A 89 -11.01 10.07 19.57
N LEU A 90 -9.75 10.18 19.13
CA LEU A 90 -9.39 10.50 17.76
C LEU A 90 -9.86 9.43 16.77
N GLU A 91 -9.61 8.15 17.06
CA GLU A 91 -10.08 7.03 16.24
C GLU A 91 -11.61 7.05 16.12
N ARG A 92 -12.32 7.29 17.23
CA ARG A 92 -13.79 7.32 17.27
C ARG A 92 -14.39 8.48 16.49
N ILE A 93 -13.93 9.71 16.72
CA ILE A 93 -14.48 10.88 16.05
C ILE A 93 -14.14 10.86 14.56
N ALA A 94 -12.95 10.42 14.17
CA ALA A 94 -12.59 10.25 12.77
C ALA A 94 -13.46 9.20 12.07
N ALA A 95 -13.78 8.09 12.76
CA ALA A 95 -14.70 7.09 12.24
C ALA A 95 -16.15 7.60 12.14
N ALA A 96 -16.65 8.30 13.16
CA ALA A 96 -17.99 8.88 13.17
C ALA A 96 -18.18 9.96 12.09
N LYS A 97 -17.11 10.68 11.73
CA LYS A 97 -17.08 11.68 10.65
C LYS A 97 -16.82 11.07 9.26
N GLY A 98 -16.63 9.76 9.16
CA GLY A 98 -16.40 9.05 7.91
C GLY A 98 -15.02 9.26 7.29
N CYS A 99 -14.06 9.79 8.05
CA CYS A 99 -12.68 9.95 7.58
C CYS A 99 -11.94 8.61 7.50
N VAL A 100 -12.32 7.65 8.34
CA VAL A 100 -11.79 6.28 8.36
C VAL A 100 -12.92 5.33 8.69
N SER A 101 -12.83 4.06 8.27
CA SER A 101 -13.75 3.03 8.76
C SER A 101 -13.13 2.26 9.93
N ALA A 102 -13.97 1.73 10.83
CA ALA A 102 -13.49 0.87 11.92
C ALA A 102 -12.77 -0.39 11.38
N GLU A 103 -13.23 -0.92 10.25
CA GLU A 103 -12.59 -2.03 9.54
C GLU A 103 -11.19 -1.64 9.04
N THR A 104 -11.03 -0.46 8.44
CA THR A 104 -9.74 0.04 7.98
C THR A 104 -8.76 0.21 9.14
N LEU A 105 -9.20 0.76 10.28
CA LEU A 105 -8.34 0.91 11.47
C LEU A 105 -7.91 -0.45 12.04
N ALA A 106 -8.84 -1.41 12.14
CA ALA A 106 -8.55 -2.75 12.61
C ALA A 106 -7.56 -3.48 11.68
N GLN A 107 -7.79 -3.37 10.37
CA GLN A 107 -6.89 -3.95 9.36
C GLN A 107 -5.49 -3.34 9.44
N ARG A 108 -5.38 -2.01 9.61
CA ARG A 108 -4.09 -1.33 9.78
C ARG A 108 -3.34 -1.80 11.01
N ARG A 109 -4.03 -2.04 12.13
CA ARG A 109 -3.42 -2.57 13.35
C ARG A 109 -2.80 -3.95 13.11
N ILE A 110 -3.53 -4.83 12.42
CA ILE A 110 -3.04 -6.17 12.04
C ILE A 110 -1.81 -6.06 11.12
N GLU A 111 -1.89 -5.23 10.07
CA GLU A 111 -0.78 -5.04 9.12
C GLU A 111 0.49 -4.52 9.81
N TRP A 112 0.36 -3.56 10.73
CA TRP A 112 1.50 -3.05 11.49
C TRP A 112 2.07 -4.09 12.45
N ASP A 113 1.24 -4.87 13.13
CA ASP A 113 1.69 -5.96 14.02
C ASP A 113 2.47 -7.04 13.24
N GLU A 114 1.97 -7.41 12.06
CA GLU A 114 2.64 -8.35 11.16
C GLU A 114 3.96 -7.80 10.62
N ALA A 115 3.97 -6.54 10.19
CA ALA A 115 5.17 -5.86 9.72
C ALA A 115 6.21 -5.76 10.84
N ALA A 116 5.80 -5.43 12.07
CA ALA A 116 6.68 -5.35 13.23
C ALA A 116 7.31 -6.71 13.57
N ARG A 117 6.52 -7.79 13.55
CA ARG A 117 7.03 -9.16 13.81
C ARG A 117 7.98 -9.67 12.72
N SER A 118 7.78 -9.25 11.47
CA SER A 118 8.57 -9.71 10.33
C SER A 118 9.80 -8.85 10.01
N THR A 119 9.89 -7.64 10.58
CA THR A 119 11.02 -6.72 10.36
C THR A 119 12.20 -7.09 11.27
N PRO A 120 13.39 -7.42 10.71
CA PRO A 120 14.59 -7.63 11.51
C PRO A 120 14.94 -6.40 12.36
N HIS A 121 15.46 -6.62 13.58
CA HIS A 121 15.85 -5.52 14.47
C HIS A 121 16.81 -4.53 13.79
N GLY A 122 16.56 -3.24 13.97
CA GLY A 122 17.35 -2.16 13.37
C GLY A 122 16.92 -1.75 11.96
N GLN A 123 15.93 -2.43 11.35
CA GLN A 123 15.33 -2.01 10.08
C GLN A 123 14.02 -1.22 10.32
N PRO A 124 13.68 -0.25 9.45
CA PRO A 124 12.39 0.43 9.51
C PRO A 124 11.23 -0.54 9.26
N ILE A 125 10.18 -0.46 10.08
CA ILE A 125 8.93 -1.20 9.84
C ILE A 125 8.18 -0.47 8.71
N LEU A 126 7.97 -1.16 7.59
CA LEU A 126 7.25 -0.63 6.44
C LEU A 126 5.94 -1.39 6.29
N LEU A 127 4.86 -0.65 6.03
CA LEU A 127 3.58 -1.23 5.61
C LEU A 127 3.70 -1.73 4.15
N GLY A 128 3.29 -2.97 3.92
CA GLY A 128 3.42 -3.67 2.64
C GLY A 128 4.65 -4.58 2.58
N ARG A 129 4.71 -5.45 1.57
CA ARG A 129 5.85 -6.38 1.37
C ARG A 129 6.77 -5.82 0.27
N PRO A 130 7.77 -4.97 0.59
CA PRO A 130 8.70 -4.47 -0.41
C PRO A 130 9.52 -5.64 -0.98
N LEU A 131 9.67 -5.67 -2.31
CA LEU A 131 10.53 -6.68 -2.94
C LEU A 131 12.01 -6.35 -2.67
N PRO A 132 12.86 -7.36 -2.38
CA PRO A 132 14.29 -7.14 -2.23
C PRO A 132 14.90 -6.49 -3.48
N ALA A 133 15.90 -5.61 -3.32
CA ALA A 133 16.54 -4.92 -4.43
C ALA A 133 17.10 -5.88 -5.49
N ALA A 134 17.64 -7.03 -5.07
CA ALA A 134 18.12 -8.07 -5.98
C ALA A 134 17.00 -8.66 -6.86
N MET A 135 15.79 -8.83 -6.29
CA MET A 135 14.62 -9.30 -7.04
C MET A 135 14.12 -8.25 -8.02
N LEU A 136 14.05 -6.98 -7.60
CA LEU A 136 13.73 -5.87 -8.52
C LEU A 136 14.73 -5.78 -9.66
N HIS A 137 16.02 -5.97 -9.38
CA HIS A 137 17.05 -6.02 -10.42
C HIS A 137 16.81 -7.18 -11.38
N ALA A 138 16.50 -8.39 -10.87
CA ALA A 138 16.21 -9.56 -11.69
C ALA A 138 15.04 -9.31 -12.65
N TYR A 139 13.95 -8.68 -12.20
CA TYR A 139 12.85 -8.28 -13.08
C TYR A 139 13.29 -7.25 -14.14
N ASN A 140 14.09 -6.26 -13.76
CA ASN A 140 14.52 -5.21 -14.70
C ASN A 140 15.45 -5.72 -15.81
N VAL A 141 16.26 -6.75 -15.54
CA VAL A 141 17.20 -7.31 -16.51
C VAL A 141 16.71 -8.60 -17.18
N ALA A 142 15.52 -9.09 -16.80
CA ALA A 142 14.89 -10.22 -17.46
C ALA A 142 14.48 -9.86 -18.89
N ILE A 143 14.51 -10.87 -19.76
CA ILE A 143 14.00 -10.80 -21.12
C ILE A 143 12.58 -11.36 -21.10
N TYR A 144 11.63 -10.56 -21.55
CA TYR A 144 10.23 -10.91 -21.69
C TYR A 144 9.94 -11.12 -23.18
N ARG A 145 9.98 -12.38 -23.61
CA ARG A 145 9.77 -12.78 -25.00
C ARG A 145 8.29 -13.00 -25.28
N ILE A 146 7.79 -12.39 -26.33
CA ILE A 146 6.46 -12.66 -26.89
C ILE A 146 6.67 -13.51 -28.15
N ALA A 147 5.98 -14.65 -28.23
CA ALA A 147 6.06 -15.52 -29.39
C ALA A 147 5.41 -14.86 -30.61
N GLY A 148 6.13 -14.85 -31.73
CA GLY A 148 5.68 -14.18 -32.95
C GLY A 148 6.46 -14.61 -34.20
N GLN A 149 6.29 -13.88 -35.29
CA GLN A 149 7.11 -14.03 -36.49
C GLN A 149 7.60 -12.66 -36.97
N PRO A 150 8.79 -12.21 -36.54
CA PRO A 150 9.67 -12.83 -35.54
C PRO A 150 9.16 -12.68 -34.10
N ASP A 151 9.80 -13.37 -33.14
CA ASP A 151 9.61 -13.13 -31.71
C ASP A 151 9.96 -11.69 -31.33
N ILE A 152 9.33 -11.18 -30.26
CA ILE A 152 9.58 -9.83 -29.73
C ILE A 152 10.15 -9.96 -28.33
N ASP A 153 11.40 -9.53 -28.14
CA ASP A 153 12.07 -9.50 -26.84
C ASP A 153 11.96 -8.11 -26.21
N MET A 154 11.41 -8.06 -25.00
CA MET A 154 11.25 -6.83 -24.24
C MET A 154 12.11 -6.85 -22.97
N MET A 155 12.54 -5.67 -22.54
CA MET A 155 13.16 -5.43 -21.24
C MET A 155 12.44 -4.27 -20.57
N VAL A 156 12.31 -4.33 -19.25
CA VAL A 156 11.68 -3.23 -18.49
C VAL A 156 12.50 -1.95 -18.66
N GLY A 157 11.79 -0.84 -18.89
CA GLY A 157 12.40 0.49 -19.04
C GLY A 157 13.03 0.76 -20.42
N VAL A 158 12.98 -0.20 -21.35
CA VAL A 158 13.49 -0.03 -22.72
C VAL A 158 12.32 -0.01 -23.69
N ALA A 159 12.13 1.12 -24.40
CA ALA A 159 11.09 1.24 -25.40
C ALA A 159 11.29 0.22 -26.54
N ASN A 160 10.20 -0.37 -27.00
CA ASN A 160 10.21 -1.40 -28.03
C ASN A 160 9.14 -1.11 -29.10
N ASP A 161 9.59 -0.73 -30.30
CA ASP A 161 8.69 -0.36 -31.40
C ASP A 161 7.88 -1.55 -31.93
N ALA A 162 8.42 -2.77 -31.81
CA ALA A 162 7.74 -3.97 -32.29
C ALA A 162 6.50 -4.30 -31.44
N VAL A 163 6.61 -4.18 -30.11
CA VAL A 163 5.43 -4.35 -29.24
C VAL A 163 4.44 -3.21 -29.42
N ALA A 164 4.89 -1.95 -29.61
CA ALA A 164 4.00 -0.83 -29.90
C ALA A 164 3.19 -1.06 -31.19
N ALA A 165 3.87 -1.46 -32.28
CA ALA A 165 3.23 -1.79 -33.55
C ALA A 165 2.27 -2.97 -33.41
N MET A 166 2.60 -3.96 -32.59
CA MET A 166 1.72 -5.09 -32.31
C MET A 166 0.45 -4.66 -31.56
N LEU A 167 0.54 -3.85 -30.51
CA LEU A 167 -0.63 -3.32 -29.80
C LEU A 167 -1.55 -2.53 -30.76
N ALA A 168 -0.95 -1.70 -31.62
CA ALA A 168 -1.70 -0.96 -32.64
C ALA A 168 -2.41 -1.88 -33.65
N ARG A 169 -1.75 -2.94 -34.12
CA ARG A 169 -2.34 -3.94 -35.03
C ARG A 169 -3.51 -4.71 -34.40
N HIS A 170 -3.44 -4.94 -33.10
CA HIS A 170 -4.51 -5.58 -32.33
C HIS A 170 -5.58 -4.59 -31.84
N ALA A 171 -5.42 -3.30 -32.14
CA ALA A 171 -6.32 -2.21 -31.72
C ALA A 171 -6.56 -2.16 -30.20
N VAL A 172 -5.51 -2.39 -29.41
CA VAL A 172 -5.56 -2.31 -27.93
C VAL A 172 -4.66 -1.18 -27.42
N GLU A 173 -5.06 -0.56 -26.31
CA GLU A 173 -4.30 0.55 -25.70
C GLU A 173 -3.16 0.09 -24.79
N SER A 174 -3.30 -1.12 -24.25
CA SER A 174 -2.36 -1.70 -23.30
C SER A 174 -2.33 -3.22 -23.39
N ALA A 175 -1.31 -3.80 -22.78
CA ALA A 175 -1.23 -5.23 -22.50
C ALA A 175 -0.47 -5.48 -21.19
N VAL A 176 -0.67 -6.67 -20.62
CA VAL A 176 0.01 -7.12 -19.41
C VAL A 176 0.70 -8.45 -19.69
N PHE A 177 2.00 -8.51 -19.42
CA PHE A 177 2.79 -9.74 -19.44
C PHE A 177 2.79 -10.37 -18.04
N VAL A 178 2.27 -11.59 -17.94
CA VAL A 178 2.00 -12.27 -16.67
C VAL A 178 2.26 -13.77 -16.76
N THR A 179 2.68 -14.36 -15.64
CA THR A 179 2.74 -15.81 -15.43
C THR A 179 2.01 -16.17 -14.15
N ALA A 180 1.60 -17.42 -14.00
CA ALA A 180 1.09 -17.97 -12.74
C ALA A 180 2.12 -18.82 -12.00
N PHE A 181 3.32 -18.96 -12.56
CA PHE A 181 4.40 -19.73 -11.98
C PHE A 181 4.85 -19.12 -10.65
N ASN A 182 5.30 -20.01 -9.75
CA ASN A 182 6.04 -19.68 -8.53
C ASN A 182 5.44 -18.47 -7.78
N PRO A 183 4.21 -18.58 -7.24
CA PRO A 183 3.52 -17.48 -6.59
C PRO A 183 4.36 -16.89 -5.46
N PHE A 184 4.48 -15.56 -5.46
CA PHE A 184 5.33 -14.76 -4.60
C PHE A 184 6.79 -15.23 -4.60
N SER A 185 7.23 -15.77 -5.74
CA SER A 185 8.54 -16.37 -5.98
C SER A 185 8.86 -17.55 -5.06
N GLN A 186 7.83 -18.28 -4.63
CA GLN A 186 7.97 -19.57 -3.96
C GLN A 186 7.98 -20.66 -5.03
N GLU A 187 9.08 -21.41 -5.11
CA GLU A 187 9.21 -22.48 -6.10
C GLU A 187 8.17 -23.58 -5.86
N LEU A 188 7.41 -23.89 -6.90
CA LEU A 188 6.48 -25.02 -6.94
C LEU A 188 7.00 -26.10 -7.88
N SER A 189 6.41 -27.29 -7.78
CA SER A 189 6.71 -28.37 -8.73
C SER A 189 6.28 -27.99 -10.16
N PRO A 190 6.89 -28.61 -11.19
CA PRO A 190 6.49 -28.36 -12.58
C PRO A 190 5.00 -28.66 -12.85
N GLU A 191 4.43 -29.66 -12.17
CA GLU A 191 3.02 -30.02 -12.32
C GLU A 191 2.09 -28.96 -11.73
N GLU A 192 2.38 -28.47 -10.52
CA GLU A 192 1.63 -27.38 -9.89
C GLU A 192 1.72 -26.09 -10.72
N ASN A 193 2.90 -25.74 -11.22
CA ASN A 193 3.08 -24.59 -12.10
C ASN A 193 2.29 -24.74 -13.42
N ALA A 194 2.27 -25.93 -14.01
CA ALA A 194 1.47 -26.19 -15.21
C ALA A 194 -0.03 -26.08 -14.94
N GLU A 195 -0.52 -26.53 -13.79
CA GLU A 195 -1.93 -26.38 -13.36
C GLU A 195 -2.29 -24.91 -13.21
N ARG A 196 -1.47 -24.15 -12.49
CA ARG A 196 -1.67 -22.71 -12.28
C ARG A 196 -1.66 -21.94 -13.60
N GLN A 197 -0.76 -22.27 -14.52
CA GLN A 197 -0.68 -21.62 -15.83
C GLN A 197 -1.91 -21.92 -16.71
N ARG A 198 -2.45 -23.15 -16.63
CA ARG A 198 -3.72 -23.50 -17.28
C ARG A 198 -4.89 -22.72 -16.68
N ALA A 199 -4.94 -22.58 -15.35
CA ALA A 199 -5.94 -21.76 -14.66
C ALA A 199 -5.85 -20.28 -15.06
N LEU A 200 -4.64 -19.73 -15.22
CA LEU A 200 -4.44 -18.37 -15.74
C LEU A 200 -5.01 -18.17 -17.14
N MET A 201 -4.76 -19.11 -18.06
CA MET A 201 -5.33 -19.03 -19.40
C MET A 201 -6.86 -19.06 -19.37
N LEU A 202 -7.46 -19.98 -18.61
CA LEU A 202 -8.92 -20.05 -18.45
C LEU A 202 -9.49 -18.76 -17.84
N ARG A 203 -8.76 -18.15 -16.90
CA ARG A 203 -9.17 -16.88 -16.28
C ARG A 203 -9.13 -15.72 -17.28
N ILE A 204 -8.09 -15.65 -18.12
CA ILE A 204 -7.97 -14.66 -19.20
C ILE A 204 -9.13 -14.82 -20.20
N GLU A 205 -9.45 -16.06 -20.60
CA GLU A 205 -10.59 -16.34 -21.48
C GLU A 205 -11.93 -15.94 -20.85
N ALA A 206 -12.12 -16.20 -19.56
CA ALA A 206 -13.32 -15.79 -18.82
C ALA A 206 -13.47 -14.26 -18.72
N LEU A 207 -12.37 -13.50 -18.81
CA LEU A 207 -12.39 -12.04 -18.92
C LEU A 207 -12.70 -11.55 -20.35
N GLY A 208 -12.84 -12.46 -21.32
CA GLY A 208 -13.04 -12.12 -22.74
C GLY A 208 -11.80 -11.55 -23.41
N LEU A 209 -10.62 -11.74 -22.82
CA LEU A 209 -9.36 -11.20 -23.31
C LEU A 209 -8.61 -12.23 -24.14
N ARG A 210 -7.73 -11.73 -25.01
CA ARG A 210 -6.85 -12.57 -25.82
C ARG A 210 -5.44 -12.54 -25.23
N ALA A 211 -4.82 -13.71 -25.11
CA ALA A 211 -3.42 -13.84 -24.74
C ALA A 211 -2.56 -14.31 -25.92
N LEU A 212 -1.34 -13.80 -26.01
CA LEU A 212 -0.26 -14.35 -26.83
C LEU A 212 0.71 -15.13 -25.93
N PRO A 213 1.21 -16.30 -26.35
CA PRO A 213 2.20 -17.03 -25.58
C PRO A 213 3.51 -16.25 -25.50
N GLY A 214 4.20 -16.38 -24.37
CA GLY A 214 5.49 -15.76 -24.15
C GLY A 214 6.31 -16.51 -23.10
N GLU A 215 7.53 -16.05 -22.89
CA GLU A 215 8.46 -16.61 -21.92
C GLU A 215 9.20 -15.49 -21.19
N GLY A 216 9.23 -15.55 -19.86
CA GLY A 216 10.17 -14.79 -19.04
C GLY A 216 11.46 -15.58 -18.94
N MET A 217 12.61 -14.95 -19.20
CA MET A 217 13.90 -15.62 -19.09
C MET A 217 15.01 -14.68 -18.62
N ASN A 218 16.08 -15.25 -18.07
CA ASN A 218 17.30 -14.49 -17.80
C ASN A 218 18.22 -14.51 -19.03
N ALA A 219 19.21 -13.59 -19.07
CA ALA A 219 20.12 -13.48 -20.21
C ALA A 219 20.90 -14.78 -20.51
N ALA A 220 21.17 -15.60 -19.49
CA ALA A 220 21.85 -16.88 -19.61
C ALA A 220 20.94 -18.05 -20.05
N ARG A 221 19.62 -17.83 -20.12
CA ARG A 221 18.56 -18.84 -20.36
C ARG A 221 18.64 -20.04 -19.40
N THR A 222 19.18 -19.84 -18.20
CA THR A 222 19.17 -20.85 -17.14
C THR A 222 17.84 -20.90 -16.40
N TRP A 223 17.03 -19.87 -16.56
CA TRP A 223 15.65 -19.79 -16.11
C TRP A 223 14.78 -19.36 -17.29
N ILE A 224 13.71 -20.13 -17.53
CA ILE A 224 12.69 -19.88 -18.55
C ILE A 224 11.34 -20.23 -17.91
N GLU A 225 10.41 -19.28 -17.90
CA GLU A 225 9.06 -19.46 -17.39
C GLU A 225 8.02 -19.13 -18.46
N ALA A 226 7.10 -20.07 -18.67
CA ALA A 226 5.96 -19.84 -19.54
C ALA A 226 5.13 -18.65 -19.03
N SER A 227 4.71 -17.79 -19.94
CA SER A 227 4.01 -16.54 -19.65
C SER A 227 3.00 -16.23 -20.75
N TYR A 228 2.16 -15.23 -20.51
CA TYR A 228 1.21 -14.72 -21.48
C TYR A 228 1.31 -13.21 -21.56
N LEU A 229 1.25 -12.68 -22.78
CA LEU A 229 0.92 -11.28 -23.01
C LEU A 229 -0.59 -11.15 -23.23
N VAL A 230 -1.29 -10.61 -22.24
CA VAL A 230 -2.73 -10.39 -22.26
C VAL A 230 -3.03 -9.05 -22.92
N LEU A 231 -3.55 -9.09 -24.14
CA LEU A 231 -3.88 -7.91 -24.94
C LEU A 231 -5.15 -7.24 -24.42
N GLY A 232 -5.12 -5.91 -24.28
CA GLY A 232 -6.25 -5.11 -23.78
C GLY A 232 -6.42 -5.13 -22.26
N ALA A 233 -5.51 -5.79 -21.53
CA ALA A 233 -5.53 -5.77 -20.07
C ALA A 233 -5.23 -4.35 -19.53
N THR A 234 -6.12 -3.84 -18.70
CA THR A 234 -5.96 -2.57 -17.97
C THR A 234 -5.11 -2.77 -16.71
N LEU A 235 -4.81 -1.68 -16.00
CA LEU A 235 -4.13 -1.74 -14.70
C LEU A 235 -4.97 -2.48 -13.65
N GLU A 236 -6.29 -2.33 -13.67
CA GLU A 236 -7.20 -3.04 -12.76
C GLU A 236 -7.18 -4.54 -13.02
N ILE A 237 -7.11 -4.96 -14.29
CA ILE A 237 -6.95 -6.36 -14.66
C ILE A 237 -5.56 -6.86 -14.24
N ALA A 238 -4.51 -6.05 -14.39
CA ALA A 238 -3.17 -6.39 -13.94
C ALA A 238 -3.15 -6.67 -12.43
N ASP A 239 -3.77 -5.80 -11.62
CA ASP A 239 -3.91 -5.96 -10.18
C ASP A 239 -4.70 -7.22 -9.83
N ALA A 240 -5.85 -7.45 -10.49
CA ALA A 240 -6.67 -8.63 -10.27
C ALA A 240 -5.90 -9.93 -10.55
N LEU A 241 -5.16 -10.00 -11.66
CA LEU A 241 -4.35 -11.17 -12.01
C LEU A 241 -3.18 -11.35 -11.05
N MET A 242 -2.52 -10.27 -10.62
CA MET A 242 -1.47 -10.33 -9.61
C MET A 242 -1.98 -10.89 -8.29
N ILE A 243 -3.14 -10.44 -7.82
CA ILE A 243 -3.77 -10.89 -6.59
C ILE A 243 -4.17 -12.37 -6.71
N GLU A 244 -4.90 -12.72 -7.77
CA GLU A 244 -5.46 -14.07 -7.96
C GLU A 244 -4.36 -15.13 -8.13
N PHE A 245 -3.29 -14.81 -8.85
CA PHE A 245 -2.18 -15.74 -9.11
C PHE A 245 -0.97 -15.50 -8.21
N GLY A 246 -1.10 -14.63 -7.21
CA GLY A 246 -0.07 -14.35 -6.22
C GLY A 246 1.25 -13.92 -6.83
N GLN A 247 1.25 -13.03 -7.81
CA GLN A 247 2.48 -12.57 -8.48
C GLN A 247 3.08 -11.36 -7.77
N ASN A 248 4.39 -11.35 -7.56
CA ASN A 248 5.07 -10.19 -6.96
C ASN A 248 5.01 -8.94 -7.87
N ALA A 249 4.99 -9.15 -9.19
CA ALA A 249 4.93 -8.10 -10.18
C ALA A 249 4.48 -8.66 -11.54
N VAL A 250 4.02 -7.77 -12.42
CA VAL A 250 3.77 -8.02 -13.85
C VAL A 250 4.41 -6.93 -14.68
N VAL A 251 4.53 -7.13 -16.00
CA VAL A 251 5.02 -6.07 -16.91
C VAL A 251 3.85 -5.50 -17.69
N HIS A 252 3.55 -4.23 -17.46
CA HIS A 252 2.53 -3.49 -18.21
C HIS A 252 3.17 -2.75 -19.39
N ILE A 253 2.52 -2.78 -20.54
CA ILE A 253 2.97 -2.09 -21.76
C ILE A 253 1.81 -1.26 -22.30
N GLY A 254 2.05 0.04 -22.50
CA GLY A 254 1.10 0.93 -23.17
C GLY A 254 1.44 1.12 -24.65
N ARG A 255 0.64 1.96 -25.33
CA ARG A 255 0.88 2.36 -26.73
C ARG A 255 2.26 2.98 -27.03
N ASP A 256 2.94 3.47 -26.00
CA ASP A 256 4.31 3.98 -26.13
C ASP A 256 5.35 2.87 -26.31
N GLY A 257 4.95 1.60 -26.21
CA GLY A 257 5.84 0.46 -26.34
C GLY A 257 6.85 0.35 -25.22
N LEU A 258 6.66 1.05 -24.09
CA LEU A 258 7.57 1.04 -22.96
C LEU A 258 7.09 0.04 -21.90
N PRO A 259 7.78 -1.12 -21.73
CA PRO A 259 7.45 -2.08 -20.69
C PRO A 259 7.81 -1.52 -19.32
N ARG A 260 6.84 -1.53 -18.41
CA ARG A 260 6.97 -1.03 -17.05
C ARG A 260 6.66 -2.13 -16.07
N LEU A 261 7.53 -2.28 -15.07
CA LEU A 261 7.26 -3.19 -13.97
C LEU A 261 6.16 -2.60 -13.08
N LEU A 262 5.05 -3.31 -12.98
CA LEU A 262 3.97 -3.01 -12.05
C LEU A 262 4.08 -3.99 -10.88
N LEU A 263 4.23 -3.47 -9.66
CA LEU A 263 4.34 -4.31 -8.47
C LEU A 263 2.96 -4.71 -7.94
N HIS A 264 2.90 -5.83 -7.25
CA HIS A 264 1.69 -6.28 -6.57
C HIS A 264 1.13 -5.15 -5.69
N PRO A 265 -0.21 -4.94 -5.63
CA PRO A 265 -0.82 -3.87 -4.86
C PRO A 265 -0.35 -3.81 -3.40
N ASP A 266 -0.11 -4.99 -2.81
CA ASP A 266 0.39 -5.14 -1.43
C ASP A 266 1.85 -4.78 -1.23
N SER A 267 2.65 -4.72 -2.29
CA SER A 267 4.04 -4.27 -2.25
C SER A 267 4.17 -2.75 -2.17
N MET A 268 3.10 -2.02 -2.53
CA MET A 268 3.07 -0.56 -2.58
C MET A 268 2.08 0.07 -1.58
N ARG A 269 1.65 -0.60 -0.51
CA ARG A 269 0.73 -0.03 0.49
C ARG A 269 1.37 1.09 1.35
N ARG A 270 1.80 2.17 0.72
CA ARG A 270 1.52 3.54 1.18
C ARG A 270 0.38 4.09 0.33
N ARG A 271 -0.82 4.21 0.88
CA ARG A 271 -1.86 5.15 0.44
C ARG A 271 -2.64 5.51 1.72
N ASP A 272 -2.64 6.76 2.19
CA ASP A 272 -3.09 8.00 1.53
C ASP A 272 -4.43 7.79 0.81
N GLN A 273 -5.46 7.52 1.60
CA GLN A 273 -6.82 8.03 1.45
C GLN A 273 -7.34 8.38 2.84
#